data_AF-V5HJB5-F1
#
_entry.id   AF-V5HJB5-F1
#
_cell.length_a   1.000
_cell.length_b   1.000
_cell.length_c   1.000
_cell.angle_alpha   90.00
_cell.angle_beta   90.00
_cell.angle_gamma   90.00
#
_symmetry.space_group_name_H-M   'P 1'
#
loop_
_entity.id
_entity.type
_entity.pdbx_description
1 polymer ?
#
loop_
_entity_poly.entity_id
_entity_poly.type
_entity_poly.pdbx_seq_one_letter_code
_entity_poly.pdbx_strand_id
1 'polypeptide(L)'
;SCRFCSNVFAEPAAPTSVAAVNEGTNDVESKRDVRDVSRLDRRAHMRGVKGQYTAPENEFEYYTGNMRRDYARYGRSTGLNPGILWPSKEQLRETAYYEAKFYPSIRELLDNEKAKRDAEAEEARKREQEVERNIRPRLNGSRKVTTNATKREAKEEKRPSKNSAFSGKSSSGRCASTSATTWSRRTPSSRR
;
A
#
# COMPACT_ATOMS: atom_id res chain seq x y z
N SER A 1 11.04 -31.00 -50.24
CA SER A 1 11.30 -32.30 -49.58
C SER A 1 10.20 -32.55 -48.58
N CYS A 2 9.65 -33.75 -48.61
CA CYS A 2 8.32 -34.11 -48.13
C CYS A 2 8.39 -34.81 -46.76
N ARG A 3 7.22 -34.87 -46.08
CA ARG A 3 6.78 -35.89 -45.11
C ARG A 3 7.22 -35.76 -43.65
N PHE A 4 6.34 -35.18 -42.84
CA PHE A 4 5.94 -35.84 -41.60
C PHE A 4 4.48 -35.51 -41.24
N CYS A 5 3.56 -36.12 -42.01
CA CYS A 5 2.16 -36.32 -41.60
C CYS A 5 1.98 -37.83 -41.38
N SER A 6 1.73 -38.24 -40.13
CA SER A 6 1.11 -39.51 -39.75
C SER A 6 0.61 -39.31 -38.31
N ASN A 7 -0.61 -38.81 -38.11
CA ASN A 7 -1.81 -39.64 -37.92
C ASN A 7 -1.48 -41.04 -37.38
N VAL A 8 -1.42 -41.14 -36.05
CA VAL A 8 -1.76 -42.38 -35.33
C VAL A 8 -3.08 -42.10 -34.62
N PHE A 9 -4.15 -42.22 -35.41
CA PHE A 9 -5.51 -42.26 -34.89
C PHE A 9 -5.67 -43.66 -34.29
N ALA A 10 -5.38 -43.78 -32.99
CA ALA A 10 -5.64 -45.00 -32.25
C ALA A 10 -7.16 -45.14 -32.10
N GLU A 11 -7.72 -46.12 -32.82
CA GLU A 11 -9.05 -46.67 -32.59
C GLU A 11 -9.24 -47.00 -31.11
N PRO A 12 -10.26 -46.47 -30.42
CA PRO A 12 -10.74 -47.11 -29.21
C PRO A 12 -11.57 -48.33 -29.63
N ALA A 13 -11.03 -49.51 -29.29
CA ALA A 13 -11.73 -50.77 -29.35
C ALA A 13 -13.14 -50.67 -28.75
N ALA A 14 -14.08 -51.36 -29.39
CA ALA A 14 -15.49 -51.46 -29.01
C ALA A 14 -15.68 -51.70 -27.51
N PRO A 15 -16.71 -51.11 -26.86
CA PRO A 15 -17.05 -51.47 -25.50
C PRO A 15 -17.66 -52.86 -25.48
N THR A 16 -16.87 -53.87 -25.11
CA THR A 16 -17.38 -55.14 -24.60
C THR A 16 -18.25 -54.83 -23.38
N SER A 17 -19.54 -55.08 -23.53
CA SER A 17 -20.55 -54.96 -22.48
C SER A 17 -20.27 -55.92 -21.33
N VAL A 18 -19.54 -55.45 -20.32
CA VAL A 18 -19.50 -56.05 -18.98
C VAL A 18 -20.68 -55.50 -18.17
N ALA A 19 -21.88 -55.96 -18.52
CA ALA A 19 -23.01 -55.93 -17.61
C ALA A 19 -22.87 -57.11 -16.65
N ALA A 20 -22.03 -56.97 -15.62
CA ALA A 20 -21.88 -57.98 -14.59
C ALA A 20 -21.56 -57.33 -13.24
N VAL A 21 -22.48 -57.53 -12.29
CA VAL A 21 -22.36 -57.39 -10.83
C VAL A 21 -22.31 -55.95 -10.27
N ASN A 22 -23.48 -55.36 -10.02
CA ASN A 22 -23.61 -54.15 -9.18
C ASN A 22 -24.79 -54.23 -8.19
N GLU A 23 -25.11 -55.43 -7.68
CA GLU A 23 -26.19 -55.58 -6.69
C GLU A 23 -25.64 -55.72 -5.25
N GLY A 24 -24.40 -56.16 -5.04
CA GLY A 24 -23.83 -56.39 -3.71
C GLY A 24 -23.16 -55.19 -3.02
N THR A 25 -22.88 -54.10 -3.73
CA THR A 25 -22.21 -52.92 -3.17
C THR A 25 -23.18 -51.95 -2.49
N ASN A 26 -24.43 -51.91 -2.94
CA ASN A 26 -25.46 -51.02 -2.39
C ASN A 26 -25.82 -51.36 -0.93
N ASP A 27 -25.84 -52.64 -0.56
CA ASP A 27 -26.14 -53.08 0.81
C ASP A 27 -25.03 -52.75 1.81
N VAL A 28 -23.77 -52.74 1.36
CA VAL A 28 -22.61 -52.40 2.19
C VAL A 28 -22.52 -50.89 2.38
N GLU A 29 -22.77 -50.10 1.33
CA GLU A 29 -22.86 -48.64 1.40
C GLU A 29 -24.02 -48.20 2.31
N SER A 30 -25.19 -48.84 2.16
CA SER A 30 -26.38 -48.67 3.01
C SER A 30 -26.08 -48.88 4.50
N LYS A 31 -25.39 -49.98 4.85
CA LYS A 31 -25.00 -50.27 6.25
C LYS A 31 -23.95 -49.32 6.82
N ARG A 32 -23.17 -48.65 5.98
CA ARG A 32 -22.22 -47.61 6.40
C ARG A 32 -22.93 -46.29 6.66
N ASP A 33 -23.90 -45.95 5.82
CA ASP A 33 -24.71 -44.73 5.96
C ASP A 33 -25.56 -44.77 7.25
N VAL A 34 -26.07 -45.95 7.66
CA VAL A 34 -26.77 -46.14 8.96
C VAL A 34 -25.87 -45.92 10.19
N ARG A 35 -24.54 -46.06 10.03
CA ARG A 35 -23.57 -45.90 11.13
C ARG A 35 -22.86 -44.55 11.13
N ASP A 36 -23.28 -43.60 10.28
CA ASP A 36 -22.69 -42.27 10.23
C ASP A 36 -23.11 -41.45 11.47
N VAL A 37 -22.13 -41.11 12.32
CA VAL A 37 -22.32 -40.32 13.54
C VAL A 37 -21.98 -38.83 13.32
N SER A 38 -21.54 -38.46 12.11
CA SER A 38 -21.03 -37.11 11.84
C SER A 38 -22.08 -36.01 11.96
N ARG A 39 -23.38 -36.37 11.99
CA ARG A 39 -24.52 -35.43 11.96
C ARG A 39 -24.46 -34.42 10.81
N LEU A 40 -23.62 -34.70 9.81
CA LEU A 40 -23.49 -33.87 8.63
C LEU A 40 -24.60 -34.23 7.65
N ASP A 41 -24.98 -33.26 6.84
CA ASP A 41 -25.80 -33.56 5.67
C ASP A 41 -25.07 -34.57 4.77
N ARG A 42 -25.82 -35.45 4.10
CA ARG A 42 -25.28 -36.55 3.29
C ARG A 42 -24.26 -36.02 2.29
N ARG A 43 -24.55 -34.89 1.65
CA ARG A 43 -23.67 -34.27 0.67
C ARG A 43 -22.37 -33.74 1.29
N ALA A 44 -22.47 -33.11 2.45
CA ALA A 44 -21.31 -32.63 3.21
C ALA A 44 -20.42 -33.79 3.70
N HIS A 45 -21.03 -34.91 4.12
CA HIS A 45 -20.30 -36.12 4.49
C HIS A 45 -19.54 -36.72 3.30
N MET A 46 -20.18 -36.84 2.13
CA MET A 46 -19.53 -37.36 0.92
C MET A 46 -18.33 -36.51 0.49
N ARG A 47 -18.49 -35.18 0.51
CA ARG A 47 -17.44 -34.23 0.10
C ARG A 47 -16.31 -34.10 1.11
N GLY A 48 -16.64 -34.04 2.40
CA GLY A 48 -15.69 -33.75 3.47
C GLY A 48 -14.99 -34.99 4.02
N VAL A 49 -15.77 -36.05 4.30
CA VAL A 49 -15.28 -37.25 4.98
C VAL A 49 -14.86 -38.31 3.97
N LYS A 50 -15.72 -38.64 3.00
CA LYS A 50 -15.38 -39.63 1.96
C LYS A 50 -14.46 -39.05 0.87
N GLY A 51 -14.34 -37.73 0.78
CA GLY A 51 -13.50 -37.05 -0.22
C GLY A 51 -13.96 -37.32 -1.66
N GLN A 52 -15.24 -37.61 -1.86
CA GLN A 52 -15.80 -37.91 -3.18
C GLN A 52 -16.46 -36.66 -3.78
N TYR A 53 -16.31 -36.51 -5.10
CA TYR A 53 -16.98 -35.42 -5.81
C TYR A 53 -18.47 -35.71 -5.94
N THR A 54 -19.28 -34.75 -5.48
CA THR A 54 -20.72 -34.73 -5.72
C THR A 54 -21.03 -33.69 -6.78
N ALA A 55 -21.93 -34.03 -7.70
CA ALA A 55 -22.39 -33.11 -8.73
C ALA A 55 -22.97 -31.82 -8.12
N PRO A 56 -22.81 -30.67 -8.80
CA PRO A 56 -23.31 -29.41 -8.33
C PRO A 56 -24.84 -29.33 -8.44
N GLU A 57 -25.50 -28.94 -7.36
CA GLU A 57 -26.98 -28.81 -7.29
C GLU A 57 -27.40 -27.35 -7.42
N ASN A 58 -26.58 -26.44 -6.90
CA ASN A 58 -26.89 -25.01 -6.85
C ASN A 58 -26.14 -24.24 -7.93
N GLU A 59 -26.74 -23.16 -8.43
CA GLU A 59 -26.14 -22.30 -9.46
C GLU A 59 -24.76 -21.74 -9.04
N PHE A 60 -24.59 -21.40 -7.76
CA PHE A 60 -23.33 -20.83 -7.30
C PHE A 60 -22.15 -21.80 -7.39
N GLU A 61 -22.40 -23.11 -7.40
CA GLU A 61 -21.35 -24.13 -7.51
C GLU A 61 -20.78 -24.20 -8.93
N TYR A 62 -21.56 -23.73 -9.93
CA TYR A 62 -21.13 -23.56 -11.32
C TYR A 62 -20.29 -22.31 -11.56
N TYR A 63 -20.14 -21.42 -10.57
CA TYR A 63 -19.21 -20.30 -10.72
C TYR A 63 -17.77 -20.82 -10.88
N THR A 64 -17.02 -20.19 -11.79
CA THR A 64 -15.66 -20.60 -12.15
C THR A 64 -14.74 -20.74 -10.93
N GLY A 65 -14.91 -19.88 -9.92
CA GLY A 65 -14.15 -19.97 -8.67
C GLY A 65 -14.41 -21.26 -7.88
N ASN A 66 -15.66 -21.72 -7.82
CA ASN A 66 -16.03 -22.94 -7.10
C ASN A 66 -15.65 -24.19 -7.90
N MET A 67 -15.83 -24.17 -9.22
CA MET A 67 -15.34 -25.22 -10.11
C MET A 67 -13.82 -25.42 -10.00
N ARG A 68 -13.06 -24.32 -9.91
CA ARG A 68 -11.60 -24.37 -9.68
C ARG A 68 -11.25 -24.98 -8.33
N ARG A 69 -11.99 -24.63 -7.26
CA ARG A 69 -11.79 -25.21 -5.92
C ARG A 69 -12.09 -26.71 -5.90
N ASP A 70 -13.17 -27.13 -6.54
CA ASP A 70 -13.54 -28.54 -6.64
C ASP A 70 -12.52 -29.34 -7.43
N TYR A 71 -12.03 -28.79 -8.55
CA TYR A 71 -10.95 -29.42 -9.29
C TYR A 71 -9.66 -29.52 -8.46
N ALA A 72 -9.31 -28.50 -7.68
CA ALA A 72 -8.15 -28.57 -6.80
C ALA A 72 -8.27 -29.66 -5.72
N ARG A 73 -9.48 -29.91 -5.23
CA ARG A 73 -9.73 -30.91 -4.17
C ARG A 73 -9.85 -32.33 -4.69
N TYR A 74 -10.64 -32.54 -5.73
CA TYR A 74 -10.99 -33.89 -6.23
C TYR A 74 -10.26 -34.24 -7.53
N GLY A 75 -9.56 -33.28 -8.15
CA GLY A 75 -8.78 -33.47 -9.36
C GLY A 75 -9.64 -33.84 -10.56
N ARG A 76 -9.13 -34.80 -11.35
CA ARG A 76 -9.75 -35.26 -12.60
C ARG A 76 -11.06 -36.03 -12.39
N SER A 77 -11.35 -36.48 -11.17
CA SER A 77 -12.62 -37.17 -10.84
C SER A 77 -13.85 -36.27 -11.03
N THR A 78 -13.66 -34.95 -11.02
CA THR A 78 -14.72 -33.97 -11.30
C THR A 78 -15.20 -33.96 -12.75
N GLY A 79 -14.43 -34.53 -13.69
CA GLY A 79 -14.73 -34.46 -15.12
C GLY A 79 -14.58 -33.07 -15.74
N LEU A 80 -14.06 -32.08 -14.99
CA LEU A 80 -13.85 -30.73 -15.49
C LEU A 80 -12.61 -30.63 -16.37
N ASN A 81 -12.69 -29.81 -17.42
CA ASN A 81 -11.54 -29.52 -18.27
C ASN A 81 -10.54 -28.64 -17.51
N PRO A 82 -9.25 -29.03 -17.39
CA PRO A 82 -8.23 -28.23 -16.71
C PRO A 82 -8.00 -26.84 -17.34
N GLY A 83 -8.42 -26.62 -18.59
CA GLY A 83 -8.36 -25.30 -19.24
C GLY A 83 -9.16 -24.22 -18.50
N ILE A 84 -10.21 -24.58 -17.75
CA ILE A 84 -11.05 -23.65 -16.98
C ILE A 84 -10.27 -23.03 -15.80
N LEU A 85 -9.17 -23.67 -15.37
CA LEU A 85 -8.33 -23.16 -14.29
C LEU A 85 -7.63 -21.85 -14.67
N TRP A 86 -7.36 -21.66 -15.95
CA TRP A 86 -6.68 -20.48 -16.45
C TRP A 86 -7.68 -19.33 -16.68
N PRO A 87 -7.27 -18.07 -16.48
CA PRO A 87 -8.08 -16.92 -16.86
C PRO A 87 -8.40 -16.91 -18.35
N SER A 88 -9.54 -16.32 -18.71
CA SER A 88 -9.86 -16.12 -20.13
C SER A 88 -8.94 -15.08 -20.75
N LYS A 89 -8.85 -15.07 -22.08
CA LYS A 89 -8.05 -14.07 -22.82
C LYS A 89 -8.47 -12.63 -22.52
N GLU A 90 -9.76 -12.41 -22.26
CA GLU A 90 -10.31 -11.10 -21.91
C GLU A 90 -9.88 -10.69 -20.50
N GLN A 91 -9.98 -11.60 -19.52
CA GLN A 91 -9.50 -11.38 -18.16
C GLN A 91 -8.00 -11.09 -18.11
N LEU A 92 -7.20 -11.75 -18.96
CA LEU A 92 -5.76 -11.47 -19.08
C LEU A 92 -5.49 -10.06 -19.61
N ARG A 93 -6.30 -9.55 -20.53
CA ARG A 93 -6.16 -8.17 -21.04
C ARG A 93 -6.54 -7.14 -19.99
N GLU A 94 -7.61 -7.39 -19.25
CA GLU A 94 -8.05 -6.52 -18.16
C GLU A 94 -7.01 -6.45 -17.05
N THR A 95 -6.51 -7.60 -16.59
CA THR A 95 -5.45 -7.66 -15.57
C THR A 95 -4.18 -6.96 -16.03
N ALA A 96 -3.73 -7.19 -17.26
CA ALA A 96 -2.58 -6.47 -17.82
C ALA A 96 -2.79 -4.95 -17.90
N TYR A 97 -4.01 -4.50 -18.25
CA TYR A 97 -4.36 -3.08 -18.25
C TYR A 97 -4.30 -2.48 -16.84
N TYR A 98 -4.86 -3.16 -15.85
CA TYR A 98 -4.84 -2.70 -14.46
C TYR A 98 -3.44 -2.69 -13.88
N GLU A 99 -2.64 -3.73 -14.17
CA GLU A 99 -1.23 -3.80 -13.78
C GLU A 99 -0.44 -2.62 -14.33
N ALA A 100 -0.51 -2.38 -15.64
CA ALA A 100 0.20 -1.26 -16.28
C ALA A 100 -0.26 0.12 -15.77
N LYS A 101 -1.54 0.27 -15.40
CA LYS A 101 -2.10 1.56 -14.95
C LYS A 101 -1.75 1.90 -13.50
N PHE A 102 -1.80 0.91 -12.61
CA PHE A 102 -1.67 1.12 -11.18
C PHE A 102 -0.29 0.77 -10.63
N TYR A 103 0.41 -0.16 -11.27
CA TYR A 103 1.69 -0.66 -10.81
C TYR A 103 2.77 -0.32 -11.84
N PRO A 104 3.46 0.83 -11.66
CA PRO A 104 4.56 1.20 -12.55
C PRO A 104 5.67 0.16 -12.48
N SER A 105 6.53 0.17 -13.50
CA SER A 105 7.70 -0.70 -13.52
C SER A 105 8.70 -0.33 -12.44
N ILE A 106 9.50 -1.31 -12.00
CA ILE A 106 10.54 -1.10 -10.98
C ILE A 106 11.54 -0.01 -11.42
N ARG A 107 11.83 0.09 -12.72
CA ARG A 107 12.73 1.11 -13.26
C ARG A 107 12.18 2.51 -13.06
N GLU A 108 10.91 2.73 -13.40
CA GLU A 108 10.24 4.01 -13.21
C GLU A 108 10.19 4.40 -11.73
N LEU A 109 9.98 3.44 -10.82
CA LEU A 109 10.04 3.71 -9.38
C LEU A 109 11.43 4.22 -8.94
N LEU A 110 12.49 3.56 -9.37
CA LEU A 110 13.86 3.98 -9.04
C LEU A 110 14.20 5.35 -9.61
N ASP A 111 13.76 5.66 -10.83
CA ASP A 111 14.02 6.96 -11.44
C ASP A 111 13.21 8.07 -10.76
N ASN A 112 11.97 7.79 -10.36
CA ASN A 112 11.17 8.71 -9.54
C ASN A 112 11.80 8.96 -8.17
N GLU A 113 12.35 7.94 -7.53
CA GLU A 113 13.06 8.10 -6.25
C GLU A 113 14.32 8.94 -6.38
N LYS A 114 15.13 8.69 -7.42
CA LYS A 114 16.31 9.53 -7.72
C LYS A 114 15.91 10.98 -7.94
N ALA A 115 14.88 11.23 -8.77
CA ALA A 115 14.39 12.57 -9.03
C ALA A 115 13.91 13.30 -7.76
N LYS A 116 13.25 12.58 -6.84
CA LYS A 116 12.86 13.12 -5.53
C LYS A 116 14.08 13.49 -4.68
N ARG A 117 15.08 12.61 -4.61
CA ARG A 117 16.32 12.86 -3.86
C ARG A 117 17.08 14.07 -4.39
N ASP A 118 17.17 14.19 -5.71
CA ASP A 118 17.83 15.33 -6.36
C ASP A 118 17.07 16.63 -6.10
N ALA A 119 15.73 16.61 -6.16
CA ALA A 119 14.90 17.77 -5.83
C ALA A 119 15.03 18.20 -4.36
N GLU A 120 15.00 17.25 -3.43
CA GLU A 120 15.21 17.51 -2.00
C GLU A 120 16.61 18.09 -1.72
N ALA A 121 17.65 17.57 -2.39
CA ALA A 121 19.01 18.08 -2.28
C ALA A 121 19.12 19.53 -2.79
N GLU A 122 18.49 19.84 -3.92
CA GLU A 122 18.48 21.20 -4.47
C GLU A 122 17.68 22.19 -3.59
N GLU A 123 16.57 21.75 -2.99
CA GLU A 123 15.82 22.55 -2.02
C GLU A 123 16.62 22.81 -0.74
N ALA A 124 17.33 21.80 -0.24
CA ALA A 124 18.22 21.95 0.92
C ALA A 124 19.34 22.95 0.62
N ARG A 125 20.00 22.85 -0.54
CA ARG A 125 21.04 23.79 -0.96
C ARG A 125 20.54 25.23 -1.05
N LYS A 126 19.34 25.44 -1.62
CA LYS A 126 18.73 26.79 -1.70
C LYS A 126 18.44 27.34 -0.30
N ARG A 127 17.92 26.50 0.61
CA ARG A 127 17.67 26.89 2.01
C ARG A 127 18.97 27.26 2.72
N GLU A 128 20.04 26.50 2.55
CA GLU A 128 21.35 26.79 3.15
C GLU A 128 21.91 28.13 2.65
N GLN A 129 21.85 28.40 1.34
CA GLN A 129 22.28 29.68 0.76
C GLN A 129 21.48 30.86 1.31
N GLU A 130 20.17 30.71 1.49
CA GLU A 130 19.33 31.74 2.10
C GLU A 130 19.68 31.97 3.58
N VAL A 131 19.92 30.90 4.33
CA VAL A 131 20.32 30.98 5.73
C VAL A 131 21.67 31.70 5.84
N GLU A 132 22.65 31.37 4.99
CA GLU A 132 23.96 32.03 4.98
C GLU A 132 23.84 33.53 4.68
N ARG A 133 23.04 33.90 3.65
CA ARG A 133 22.74 35.29 3.31
C ARG A 133 22.15 36.05 4.49
N ASN A 134 21.29 35.41 5.28
CA ASN A 134 20.62 36.03 6.42
C ASN A 134 21.50 36.10 7.68
N ILE A 135 22.34 35.09 7.93
CA ILE A 135 23.21 35.01 9.11
C ILE A 135 24.40 36.00 8.99
N ARG A 136 25.02 36.10 7.82
CA ARG A 136 26.22 36.95 7.60
C ARG A 136 26.06 38.41 8.06
N PRO A 137 25.01 39.16 7.69
CA PRO A 137 24.82 40.54 8.17
C PRO A 137 24.48 40.59 9.67
N ARG A 138 23.77 39.60 10.22
CA ARG A 138 23.41 39.54 11.65
C ARG A 138 24.64 39.35 12.54
N LEU A 139 25.56 38.46 12.16
CA LEU A 139 26.82 38.26 12.88
C LEU A 139 27.68 39.52 12.89
N ASN A 140 27.79 40.19 11.73
CA ASN A 140 28.51 41.46 11.61
C ASN A 140 27.87 42.57 12.46
N GLY A 141 26.54 42.64 12.50
CA GLY A 141 25.78 43.56 13.35
C GLY A 141 26.04 43.33 14.84
N SER A 142 25.95 42.08 15.29
CA SER A 142 26.21 41.70 16.70
C SER A 142 27.63 42.05 17.14
N ARG A 143 28.63 41.81 16.27
CA ARG A 143 30.03 42.20 16.53
C ARG A 143 30.20 43.71 16.68
N LYS A 144 29.49 44.51 15.90
CA LYS A 144 29.49 45.98 16.04
C LYS A 144 28.85 46.42 17.36
N VAL A 145 27.74 45.81 17.76
CA VAL A 145 27.05 46.15 19.02
C VAL A 145 27.95 45.89 20.23
N THR A 146 28.60 44.72 20.30
CA THR A 146 29.51 44.37 21.40
C THR A 146 30.73 45.28 21.48
N THR A 147 31.38 45.57 20.35
CA THR A 147 32.51 46.52 20.32
C THR A 147 32.11 47.96 20.67
N ASN A 148 30.89 48.37 20.35
CA ASN A 148 30.38 49.68 20.73
C ASN A 148 29.98 49.75 22.20
N ALA A 149 29.46 48.65 22.78
CA ALA A 149 29.16 48.53 24.20
C ALA A 149 30.44 48.62 25.05
N THR A 150 31.47 47.85 24.71
CA THR A 150 32.76 47.92 25.43
C THR A 150 33.43 49.29 25.29
N LYS A 151 33.33 49.95 24.13
CA LYS A 151 33.79 51.34 23.96
C LYS A 151 32.98 52.35 24.75
N ARG A 152 31.69 52.11 25.01
CA ARG A 152 30.84 52.96 25.85
C ARG A 152 31.22 52.82 27.32
N GLU A 153 31.34 51.58 27.80
CA GLU A 153 31.80 51.26 29.15
C GLU A 153 33.18 51.86 29.43
N ALA A 154 34.15 51.67 28.53
CA ALA A 154 35.50 52.25 28.66
C ALA A 154 35.53 53.79 28.57
N LYS A 155 34.55 54.43 27.92
CA LYS A 155 34.41 55.89 27.91
C LYS A 155 33.75 56.39 29.18
N GLU A 156 32.78 55.65 29.71
CA GLU A 156 32.06 55.99 30.95
C GLU A 156 32.97 55.88 32.18
N GLU A 157 33.82 54.85 32.24
CA GLU A 157 34.85 54.71 33.27
C GLU A 157 35.90 55.85 33.23
N LYS A 158 36.17 56.40 32.04
CA LYS A 158 37.09 57.54 31.86
C LYS A 158 36.45 58.92 32.05
N ARG A 159 35.15 59.01 32.37
CA ARG A 159 34.51 60.29 32.71
C ARG A 159 34.72 60.55 34.21
N PRO A 160 35.58 61.51 34.61
CA PRO A 160 35.66 61.89 36.02
C PRO A 160 34.32 62.45 36.48
N SER A 161 33.88 62.02 37.67
CA SER A 161 32.59 62.37 38.26
C SER A 161 32.42 63.90 38.37
N LYS A 162 31.59 64.47 37.50
CA LYS A 162 30.98 65.78 37.74
C LYS A 162 29.47 65.60 37.79
N ASN A 163 28.91 65.99 38.93
CA ASN A 163 27.49 66.24 39.24
C ASN A 163 26.81 65.18 40.12
N SER A 164 27.26 65.11 41.37
CA SER A 164 26.35 65.05 42.53
C SER A 164 25.87 66.47 42.84
N ALA A 165 24.76 66.92 42.22
CA ALA A 165 23.87 68.00 42.67
C ALA A 165 23.07 68.56 41.49
N PHE A 166 21.81 68.14 41.34
CA PHE A 166 20.71 69.07 41.04
C PHE A 166 19.38 68.37 41.31
N SER A 167 18.75 68.77 42.41
CA SER A 167 17.40 68.41 42.82
C SER A 167 16.34 69.08 41.93
N GLY A 168 15.30 68.33 41.60
CA GLY A 168 13.91 68.80 41.50
C GLY A 168 13.52 69.62 40.26
N LYS A 169 12.65 69.05 39.42
CA LYS A 169 11.30 69.58 39.12
C LYS A 169 10.53 68.66 38.18
N SER A 170 9.25 68.57 38.50
CA SER A 170 8.14 67.97 37.76
C SER A 170 8.10 68.29 36.26
N SER A 171 7.71 67.31 35.44
CA SER A 171 6.62 67.53 34.48
C SER A 171 6.02 66.21 34.00
N SER A 172 4.70 66.21 34.07
CA SER A 172 3.73 65.29 33.50
C SER A 172 3.98 64.91 32.04
N GLY A 173 3.66 63.65 31.72
CA GLY A 173 3.08 63.28 30.43
C GLY A 173 3.88 62.26 29.63
N ARG A 174 3.38 61.02 29.56
CA ARG A 174 3.20 60.25 28.31
C ARG A 174 2.44 58.95 28.58
N CYS A 175 1.16 59.02 28.23
CA CYS A 175 0.35 58.05 27.53
C CYS A 175 0.94 56.63 27.40
N ALA A 176 0.32 55.68 28.10
CA ALA A 176 0.39 54.27 27.77
C ALA A 176 -0.38 54.02 26.47
N SER A 177 0.28 53.41 25.48
CA SER A 177 -0.40 52.67 24.42
C SER A 177 0.35 51.37 24.16
N THR A 178 -0.04 50.34 24.90
CA THR A 178 0.24 48.94 24.60
C THR A 178 -0.60 48.54 23.39
N SER A 179 -0.02 48.57 22.19
CA SER A 179 -0.60 47.91 21.03
C SER A 179 -0.20 46.44 21.04
N ALA A 180 -1.13 45.60 21.51
CA ALA A 180 -1.07 44.16 21.31
C ALA A 180 -1.05 43.87 19.80
N THR A 181 0.07 43.36 19.30
CA THR A 181 0.14 42.83 17.93
C THR A 181 -0.42 41.41 17.96
N THR A 182 -1.70 41.29 17.65
CA THR A 182 -2.41 40.02 17.51
C THR A 182 -1.88 39.28 16.29
N TRP A 183 -1.23 38.14 16.50
CA TRP A 183 -0.83 37.24 15.43
C TRP A 183 -2.07 36.52 14.88
N SER A 184 -2.48 36.89 13.67
CA SER A 184 -3.54 36.20 12.93
C SER A 184 -3.02 34.83 12.46
N ARG A 185 -3.58 33.77 13.04
CA ARG A 185 -3.36 32.38 12.57
C ARG A 185 -4.02 32.22 11.20
N ARG A 186 -3.22 32.14 10.14
CA ARG A 186 -3.66 31.57 8.86
C ARG A 186 -3.84 30.06 9.06
N THR A 187 -5.07 29.59 8.93
CA THR A 187 -5.37 28.17 8.75
C THR A 187 -5.04 27.77 7.30
N PRO A 188 -4.49 26.57 7.05
CA PRO A 188 -4.38 26.05 5.70
C PRO A 188 -5.76 25.61 5.22
N SER A 189 -6.17 26.15 4.07
CA SER A 189 -7.24 25.64 3.23
C SER A 189 -7.00 24.16 2.93
N SER A 190 -7.94 23.31 3.32
CA SER A 190 -8.08 21.96 2.81
C SER A 190 -8.37 22.05 1.31
N ARG A 191 -7.45 21.54 0.49
CA ARG A 191 -7.72 21.22 -0.91
C ARG A 191 -8.21 19.78 -0.99
N ARG A 192 -9.33 19.69 -1.71
CA ARG A 192 -10.01 18.55 -2.33
C ARG A 192 -9.18 17.29 -2.56
#